data_AF-A0A940CXB2-F1
#
_entry.id   AF-A0A940CXB2-F1
#
_cell.length_a   1.000
_cell.length_b   1.000
_cell.length_c   1.000
_cell.angle_alpha   90.00
_cell.angle_beta   90.00
_cell.angle_gamma   90.00
#
_symmetry.space_group_name_H-M   'P 1'
#
loop_
_entity.id
_entity.type
_entity.pdbx_description
1 polymer ?
#
loop_
_entity_poly.entity_id
_entity_poly.type
_entity_poly.pdbx_seq_one_letter_code
_entity_poly.pdbx_strand_id
1 'polypeptide(L)'
;MRHLFYLQQFFERFPAPAFIKDNKLRYVWINKEWEKFFGIIERKVIGKTNKKLFGKDIHEEIDKKVIKTKKAVTYKATLDNKHLLVNKIPIRLGDGTYGVAGFILDETERYLYELSLQGLIKINEVLRDLLLENYNDRDSFIIDFFENLYKRSQMGPYAILKENKENIILKSYLPEKVCQRAFSKSELKEFSVDNEKWIVIPIAEYKLLLKSTPNYYKIIKNLYPTAVSKIENVLDSIERKLKQQLYYKALEKMVDFVVSWRSKDLKSYCKKALEDIMEIIPEAEKGSVWILNENKYECIAEIGYPGAESLSFSPSKTAYGTEIVKKIQKGEKVFEIENAKELVQKSELKDMLSSYGMNSPTFIPLIGVFKIGNKIIGNISLDNFSGKHFSDESKKLLNYFVDILTAFLSEKF
;
A
#
# COMPACT_ATOMS: atom_id res chain seq x y z
N MET A 1 -6.40 -57.56 36.06
CA MET A 1 -5.61 -56.46 36.67
C MET A 1 -4.73 -55.69 35.68
N ARG A 2 -4.00 -56.32 34.74
CA ARG A 2 -3.14 -55.59 33.77
C ARG A 2 -3.88 -54.54 32.90
N HIS A 3 -5.09 -54.84 32.43
CA HIS A 3 -5.86 -53.90 31.59
C HIS A 3 -6.30 -52.61 32.32
N LEU A 4 -6.63 -52.68 33.61
CA LEU A 4 -6.99 -51.51 34.41
C LEU A 4 -5.80 -50.55 34.54
N PHE A 5 -4.59 -51.09 34.72
CA PHE A 5 -3.36 -50.30 34.76
C PHE A 5 -3.10 -49.58 33.42
N TYR A 6 -3.29 -50.25 32.28
CA TYR A 6 -3.13 -49.62 30.97
C TYR A 6 -4.17 -48.53 30.69
N LEU A 7 -5.43 -48.76 31.07
CA LEU A 7 -6.50 -47.76 30.93
C LEU A 7 -6.26 -46.54 31.81
N GLN A 8 -5.82 -46.75 33.06
CA GLN A 8 -5.45 -45.66 33.95
C GLN A 8 -4.32 -44.81 33.36
N GLN A 9 -3.25 -45.44 32.86
CA GLN A 9 -2.16 -44.71 32.20
C GLN A 9 -2.62 -43.96 30.94
N PHE A 10 -3.53 -44.55 30.16
CA PHE A 10 -4.08 -43.90 28.97
C PHE A 10 -4.86 -42.63 29.33
N PHE A 11 -5.75 -42.71 30.32
CA PHE A 11 -6.57 -41.56 30.75
C PHE A 11 -5.74 -40.47 31.44
N GLU A 12 -4.75 -40.84 32.24
CA GLU A 12 -3.80 -39.91 32.86
C GLU A 12 -2.93 -39.16 31.84
N ARG A 13 -2.56 -39.83 30.74
CA ARG A 13 -1.75 -39.25 29.66
C ARG A 13 -2.58 -38.67 28.52
N PHE A 14 -3.91 -38.71 28.60
CA PHE A 14 -4.78 -38.15 27.59
C PHE A 14 -4.50 -36.64 27.47
N PRO A 15 -4.13 -36.12 26.29
CA PRO A 15 -3.57 -34.77 26.12
C PRO A 15 -4.67 -33.70 26.06
N ALA A 16 -5.71 -33.83 26.87
CA ALA A 16 -6.82 -32.92 26.94
C ALA A 16 -7.51 -33.02 28.32
N PRO A 17 -8.07 -31.92 28.85
CA PRO A 17 -8.88 -31.93 30.05
C PRO A 17 -9.99 -32.96 29.95
N ALA A 18 -10.00 -33.94 30.85
CA ALA A 18 -11.01 -35.00 30.89
C ALA A 18 -11.59 -35.13 32.29
N PHE A 19 -12.86 -35.54 32.36
CA PHE A 19 -13.58 -35.67 33.62
C PHE A 19 -14.66 -36.74 33.54
N ILE A 20 -15.07 -37.23 34.72
CA ILE A 20 -16.27 -38.02 34.92
C ILE A 20 -17.08 -37.39 36.05
N LYS A 21 -18.40 -37.29 35.84
CA LYS A 21 -19.38 -36.86 36.83
C LYS A 21 -20.39 -37.97 37.11
N ASP A 22 -20.87 -38.04 38.34
CA ASP A 22 -21.93 -38.98 38.73
C ASP A 22 -23.34 -38.52 38.29
N ASN A 23 -24.37 -39.28 38.65
CA ASN A 23 -25.78 -38.99 38.37
C ASN A 23 -26.31 -37.71 39.07
N LYS A 24 -25.58 -37.19 40.06
CA LYS A 24 -25.83 -35.90 40.74
C LYS A 24 -24.91 -34.79 40.23
N LEU A 25 -24.21 -35.04 39.12
CA LEU A 25 -23.29 -34.12 38.45
C LEU A 25 -22.10 -33.68 39.32
N ARG A 26 -21.73 -34.50 40.30
CA ARG A 26 -20.52 -34.32 41.10
C ARG A 26 -19.34 -34.94 40.38
N TYR A 27 -18.21 -34.25 40.33
CA TYR A 27 -16.97 -34.81 39.79
C TYR A 27 -16.54 -36.05 40.60
N VAL A 28 -16.33 -37.17 39.92
CA VAL A 28 -15.83 -38.42 40.53
C VAL A 28 -14.42 -38.76 40.04
N TRP A 29 -14.00 -38.17 38.92
CA TRP A 29 -12.64 -38.29 38.40
C TRP A 29 -12.33 -37.12 37.48
N ILE A 30 -11.07 -36.69 37.45
CA ILE A 30 -10.48 -35.75 36.49
C ILE A 30 -9.06 -36.19 36.16
N ASN A 31 -8.51 -35.80 35.01
CA ASN A 31 -7.08 -35.98 34.73
C ASN A 31 -6.25 -34.74 35.06
N LYS A 32 -4.92 -34.87 34.99
CA LYS A 32 -3.98 -33.76 35.21
C LYS A 32 -4.16 -32.59 34.25
N GLU A 33 -4.55 -32.85 33.00
CA GLU A 33 -4.81 -31.76 32.04
C GLU A 33 -6.01 -30.90 32.46
N TRP A 34 -7.01 -31.49 33.11
CA TRP A 34 -8.12 -30.75 33.70
C TRP A 34 -7.64 -29.83 34.83
N GLU A 35 -6.78 -30.33 35.72
CA GLU A 35 -6.21 -29.51 36.80
C GLU A 35 -5.41 -28.32 36.24
N LYS A 36 -4.57 -28.56 35.23
CA LYS A 36 -3.80 -27.51 34.55
C LYS A 36 -4.70 -26.48 33.88
N PHE A 37 -5.76 -26.92 33.22
CA PHE A 37 -6.66 -26.06 32.46
C PHE A 37 -7.48 -25.13 33.38
N PHE A 38 -8.02 -25.66 34.48
CA PHE A 38 -8.84 -24.87 35.41
C PHE A 38 -8.05 -24.27 36.59
N GLY A 39 -6.81 -24.69 36.81
CA GLY A 39 -5.97 -24.26 37.93
C GLY A 39 -6.45 -24.77 39.29
N ILE A 40 -7.25 -25.84 39.33
CA ILE A 40 -7.83 -26.41 40.56
C ILE A 40 -7.38 -27.86 40.70
N ILE A 41 -6.74 -28.17 41.83
CA ILE A 41 -6.29 -29.51 42.16
C ILE A 41 -7.44 -30.47 42.48
N GLU A 42 -7.27 -31.75 42.15
CA GLU A 42 -8.26 -32.82 42.22
C GLU A 42 -8.94 -32.91 43.59
N ARG A 43 -8.17 -32.87 44.69
CA ARG A 43 -8.72 -32.94 46.07
C ARG A 43 -9.76 -31.85 46.37
N LYS A 44 -9.73 -30.73 45.64
CA LYS A 44 -10.71 -29.64 45.78
C LYS A 44 -11.90 -29.78 44.83
N VAL A 45 -11.85 -30.69 43.85
CA VAL A 45 -12.82 -30.89 42.77
C VAL A 45 -13.73 -32.08 43.03
N ILE A 46 -13.17 -33.22 43.46
CA ILE A 46 -13.93 -34.46 43.65
C ILE A 46 -15.07 -34.26 44.66
N GLY A 47 -16.24 -34.80 44.33
CA GLY A 47 -17.48 -34.68 45.10
C GLY A 47 -18.23 -33.34 44.94
N LYS A 48 -17.67 -32.37 44.21
CA LYS A 48 -18.30 -31.06 43.98
C LYS A 48 -18.96 -30.98 42.61
N THR A 49 -19.95 -30.10 42.49
CA THR A 49 -20.59 -29.74 41.22
C THR A 49 -19.93 -28.49 40.63
N ASN A 50 -20.14 -28.23 39.34
CA ASN A 50 -19.71 -26.98 38.71
C ASN A 50 -20.20 -25.74 39.47
N LYS A 51 -21.46 -25.72 39.93
CA LYS A 51 -22.01 -24.62 40.73
C LYS A 51 -21.19 -24.34 41.99
N LYS A 52 -20.67 -25.38 42.67
CA LYS A 52 -19.81 -25.23 43.85
C LYS A 52 -18.38 -24.77 43.51
N LEU A 53 -17.89 -25.06 42.31
CA LEU A 53 -16.53 -24.72 41.87
C LEU A 53 -16.44 -23.35 41.21
N PHE A 54 -17.43 -23.01 40.39
CA PHE A 54 -17.43 -21.85 39.49
C PHE A 54 -18.60 -20.89 39.75
N GLY A 55 -19.40 -21.12 40.80
CA GLY A 55 -20.56 -20.30 41.18
C GLY A 55 -21.80 -20.49 40.31
N LYS A 56 -21.63 -20.96 39.07
CA LYS A 56 -22.69 -21.25 38.10
C LYS A 56 -22.42 -22.59 37.40
N ASP A 57 -23.49 -23.21 36.90
CA ASP A 57 -23.37 -24.38 36.01
C ASP A 57 -24.16 -24.15 34.72
N ILE A 58 -23.52 -23.46 33.78
CA ILE A 58 -24.09 -23.20 32.45
C ILE A 58 -24.21 -24.48 31.59
N HIS A 59 -23.74 -25.63 32.09
CA HIS A 59 -23.71 -26.89 31.35
C HIS A 59 -24.58 -27.99 31.98
N GLU A 60 -25.28 -27.69 33.08
CA GLU A 60 -26.09 -28.64 33.84
C GLU A 60 -27.15 -29.32 32.96
N GLU A 61 -27.87 -28.53 32.15
CA GLU A 61 -28.91 -29.03 31.26
C GLU A 61 -28.37 -29.93 30.15
N ILE A 62 -27.14 -29.67 29.69
CA ILE A 62 -26.47 -30.55 28.72
C ILE A 62 -26.10 -31.87 29.39
N ASP A 63 -25.56 -31.85 30.61
CA ASP A 63 -25.20 -33.05 31.36
C ASP A 63 -26.43 -33.92 31.64
N LYS A 64 -27.54 -33.30 32.10
CA LYS A 64 -28.83 -33.99 32.29
C LYS A 64 -29.35 -34.60 31.00
N LYS A 65 -29.24 -33.87 29.88
CA LYS A 65 -29.65 -34.37 28.56
C LYS A 65 -28.85 -35.60 28.16
N VAL A 66 -27.51 -35.58 28.30
CA VAL A 66 -26.63 -36.71 28.00
C VAL A 66 -27.03 -37.96 28.78
N ILE A 67 -27.26 -37.82 30.09
CA ILE A 67 -27.71 -38.92 30.97
C ILE A 67 -29.07 -39.44 30.52
N LYS A 68 -30.06 -38.55 30.32
CA LYS A 68 -31.44 -38.91 29.98
C LYS A 68 -31.54 -39.61 28.62
N THR A 69 -30.87 -39.07 27.60
CA THR A 69 -30.96 -39.60 26.23
C THR A 69 -30.00 -40.75 25.98
N LYS A 70 -29.01 -40.96 26.84
CA LYS A 70 -27.91 -41.91 26.64
C LYS A 70 -27.23 -41.73 25.27
N LYS A 71 -27.08 -40.47 24.85
CA LYS A 71 -26.44 -40.09 23.59
C LYS A 71 -25.32 -39.11 23.87
N ALA A 72 -24.23 -39.24 23.11
CA ALA A 72 -23.14 -38.28 23.15
C ALA A 72 -23.61 -36.90 22.68
N VAL A 73 -23.03 -35.85 23.23
CA VAL A 73 -23.23 -34.47 22.82
C VAL A 73 -21.86 -33.81 22.68
N THR A 74 -21.66 -33.17 21.53
CA THR A 74 -20.47 -32.37 21.23
C THR A 74 -20.91 -30.96 20.88
N TYR A 75 -20.24 -29.95 21.45
CA TYR A 75 -20.57 -28.55 21.19
C TYR A 75 -19.34 -27.65 21.30
N LYS A 76 -19.38 -26.53 20.59
CA LYS A 76 -18.35 -25.48 20.67
C LYS A 76 -18.65 -24.53 21.84
N ALA A 77 -17.60 -24.10 22.53
CA ALA A 77 -17.68 -23.11 23.61
C ALA A 77 -16.50 -22.14 23.53
N THR A 78 -16.64 -20.97 24.16
CA THR A 78 -15.56 -19.99 24.28
C THR A 78 -15.29 -19.71 25.75
N LEU A 79 -14.02 -19.77 26.14
CA LEU A 79 -13.57 -19.45 27.50
C LEU A 79 -12.20 -18.76 27.38
N ASP A 80 -12.06 -17.57 27.97
CA ASP A 80 -10.79 -16.80 28.00
C ASP A 80 -10.09 -16.69 26.63
N ASN A 81 -10.86 -16.37 25.58
CA ASN A 81 -10.42 -16.27 24.18
C ASN A 81 -9.96 -17.58 23.52
N LYS A 82 -10.19 -18.72 24.19
CA LYS A 82 -10.01 -20.04 23.62
C LYS A 82 -11.30 -20.53 22.97
N HIS A 83 -11.17 -21.18 21.83
CA HIS A 83 -12.26 -21.87 21.16
C HIS A 83 -12.16 -23.36 21.49
N LEU A 84 -13.15 -23.87 22.22
CA LEU A 84 -13.13 -25.19 22.80
C LEU A 84 -14.17 -26.08 22.12
N LEU A 85 -13.81 -27.34 21.89
CA LEU A 85 -14.76 -28.38 21.52
C LEU A 85 -14.97 -29.30 22.73
N VAL A 86 -16.16 -29.23 23.32
CA VAL A 86 -16.51 -30.02 24.50
C VAL A 86 -17.27 -31.26 24.05
N ASN A 87 -16.75 -32.42 24.41
CA ASN A 87 -17.36 -33.71 24.14
C ASN A 87 -17.87 -34.31 25.44
N LYS A 88 -19.10 -34.82 25.43
CA LYS A 88 -19.74 -35.45 26.58
C LYS A 88 -20.43 -36.73 26.16
N ILE A 89 -20.16 -37.81 26.87
CA ILE A 89 -20.71 -39.13 26.63
C ILE A 89 -21.37 -39.66 27.91
N PRO A 90 -22.47 -40.43 27.78
CA PRO A 90 -23.03 -41.12 28.93
C PRO A 90 -22.07 -42.23 29.36
N ILE A 91 -21.89 -42.40 30.67
CA ILE A 91 -21.09 -43.51 31.22
C ILE A 91 -21.91 -44.25 32.28
N ARG A 92 -21.90 -45.59 32.21
CA ARG A 92 -22.54 -46.41 33.24
C ARG A 92 -21.62 -46.48 34.46
N LEU A 93 -22.16 -46.14 35.62
CA LEU A 93 -21.45 -46.16 36.89
C LEU A 93 -21.54 -47.55 37.54
N GLY A 94 -20.69 -47.80 38.53
CA GLY A 94 -20.64 -49.10 39.23
C GLY A 94 -21.93 -49.47 39.97
N ASP A 95 -22.77 -48.48 40.31
CA ASP A 95 -24.09 -48.67 40.93
C ASP A 95 -25.22 -48.93 39.90
N GLY A 96 -24.87 -49.02 38.61
CA GLY A 96 -25.82 -49.22 37.52
C GLY A 96 -26.50 -47.95 37.01
N THR A 97 -26.33 -46.81 37.68
CA THR A 97 -26.83 -45.51 37.21
C THR A 97 -25.95 -44.93 36.10
N TYR A 98 -26.39 -43.83 35.48
CA TYR A 98 -25.63 -43.15 34.43
C TYR A 98 -25.10 -41.81 34.93
N GLY A 99 -23.82 -41.56 34.63
CA GLY A 99 -23.15 -40.28 34.77
C GLY A 99 -22.75 -39.71 33.41
N VAL A 100 -21.87 -38.71 33.44
CA VAL A 100 -21.31 -38.06 32.23
C VAL A 100 -19.79 -38.13 32.28
N ALA A 101 -19.18 -38.72 31.27
CA ALA A 101 -17.76 -38.56 31.00
C ALA A 101 -17.58 -37.50 29.91
N GLY A 102 -16.51 -36.73 29.94
CA GLY A 102 -16.27 -35.75 28.91
C GLY A 102 -14.83 -35.29 28.83
N PHE A 103 -14.51 -34.64 27.73
CA PHE A 103 -13.22 -33.99 27.53
C PHE A 103 -13.37 -32.69 26.75
N ILE A 104 -12.35 -31.84 26.84
CA ILE A 104 -12.30 -30.51 26.22
C ILE A 104 -11.10 -30.47 25.29
N LEU A 105 -11.31 -30.22 24.00
CA LEU A 105 -10.23 -29.94 23.07
C LEU A 105 -10.08 -28.42 22.89
N ASP A 106 -8.86 -27.92 22.96
CA ASP A 106 -8.54 -26.54 22.58
C ASP A 106 -8.34 -26.49 21.06
N GLU A 107 -9.33 -25.98 20.34
CA GLU A 107 -9.31 -25.82 18.88
C GLU A 107 -9.01 -24.38 18.46
N THR A 108 -8.42 -23.58 19.35
CA THR A 108 -8.19 -22.15 19.08
C THR A 108 -7.35 -21.93 17.83
N GLU A 109 -6.21 -22.61 17.69
CA GLU A 109 -5.35 -22.44 16.52
C GLU A 109 -6.05 -22.85 15.22
N ARG A 110 -6.75 -23.98 15.24
CA ARG A 110 -7.54 -24.45 14.10
C ARG A 110 -8.62 -23.43 13.71
N TYR A 111 -9.37 -22.93 14.68
CA TYR A 111 -10.41 -21.93 14.45
C TYR A 111 -9.83 -20.63 13.86
N LEU A 112 -8.71 -20.14 14.38
CA LEU A 112 -8.05 -18.94 13.85
C LEU A 112 -7.51 -19.15 12.43
N TYR A 113 -7.01 -20.36 12.14
CA TYR A 113 -6.58 -20.72 10.78
C TYR A 113 -7.77 -20.76 9.81
N GLU A 114 -8.90 -21.38 10.19
CA GLU A 114 -10.13 -21.39 9.40
C GLU A 114 -10.64 -19.96 9.13
N LEU A 115 -10.62 -19.07 10.12
CA LEU A 115 -10.94 -17.64 9.93
C LEU A 115 -9.96 -16.92 9.00
N SER A 116 -8.66 -17.24 9.09
CA SER A 116 -7.65 -16.67 8.20
C SER A 116 -7.93 -17.10 6.75
N LEU A 117 -8.27 -18.37 6.50
CA LEU A 117 -8.65 -18.82 5.16
C LEU A 117 -9.90 -18.10 4.63
N GLN A 118 -10.93 -17.93 5.46
CA GLN A 118 -12.13 -17.16 5.08
C GLN A 118 -11.80 -15.70 4.75
N GLY A 119 -10.94 -15.06 5.54
CA GLY A 119 -10.47 -13.71 5.26
C GLY A 119 -9.73 -13.62 3.92
N LEU A 120 -8.88 -14.60 3.61
CA LEU A 120 -8.15 -14.64 2.34
C LEU A 120 -9.09 -14.85 1.14
N ILE A 121 -10.11 -15.70 1.27
CA ILE A 121 -11.15 -15.86 0.25
C ILE A 121 -11.82 -14.51 0.01
N LYS A 122 -12.17 -13.78 1.07
CA LYS A 122 -12.85 -12.48 0.94
C LYS A 122 -11.98 -11.43 0.25
N ILE A 123 -10.70 -11.38 0.60
CA ILE A 123 -9.71 -10.54 -0.08
C ILE A 123 -9.64 -10.87 -1.57
N ASN A 124 -9.59 -12.15 -1.93
CA ASN A 124 -9.53 -12.57 -3.33
C ASN A 124 -10.80 -12.23 -4.11
N GLU A 125 -11.99 -12.35 -3.50
CA GLU A 125 -13.25 -11.93 -4.10
C GLU A 125 -13.22 -10.44 -4.45
N VAL A 126 -12.84 -9.59 -3.49
CA VAL A 126 -12.77 -8.14 -3.71
C VAL A 126 -11.72 -7.82 -4.77
N LEU A 127 -10.52 -8.41 -4.71
CA LEU A 127 -9.49 -8.19 -5.73
C LEU A 127 -9.99 -8.57 -7.13
N ARG A 128 -10.69 -9.70 -7.26
CA ARG A 128 -11.21 -10.16 -8.55
C ARG A 128 -12.21 -9.18 -9.16
N ASP A 129 -13.10 -8.63 -8.34
CA ASP A 129 -14.09 -7.67 -8.81
C ASP A 129 -13.42 -6.38 -9.30
N LEU A 130 -12.46 -5.86 -8.53
CA LEU A 130 -11.77 -4.61 -8.86
C LEU A 130 -10.77 -4.75 -10.01
N LEU A 131 -10.26 -5.95 -10.28
CA LEU A 131 -9.42 -6.21 -11.46
C LEU A 131 -10.15 -5.97 -12.80
N LEU A 132 -11.49 -5.93 -12.79
CA LEU A 132 -12.29 -5.58 -13.97
C LEU A 132 -12.42 -4.07 -14.18
N GLU A 133 -12.05 -3.27 -13.19
CA GLU A 133 -12.13 -1.81 -13.24
C GLU A 133 -10.84 -1.19 -13.81
N ASN A 134 -10.97 0.00 -14.41
CA ASN A 134 -9.82 0.76 -14.89
C ASN A 134 -9.44 1.83 -13.87
N TYR A 135 -8.38 1.57 -13.11
CA TYR A 135 -7.80 2.55 -12.20
C TYR A 135 -6.75 3.40 -12.91
N ASN A 136 -6.85 4.72 -12.72
CA ASN A 136 -5.90 5.70 -13.26
C ASN A 136 -4.75 6.01 -12.29
N ASP A 137 -4.82 5.53 -11.06
CA ASP A 137 -3.83 5.70 -10.01
C ASP A 137 -3.94 4.61 -8.93
N ARG A 138 -2.89 4.45 -8.13
CA ARG A 138 -2.80 3.45 -7.05
C ARG A 138 -3.66 3.81 -5.82
N ASP A 139 -3.86 5.10 -5.54
CA ASP A 139 -4.56 5.59 -4.35
C ASP A 139 -6.06 5.29 -4.44
N SER A 140 -6.67 5.52 -5.60
CA SER A 140 -8.06 5.18 -5.88
C SER A 140 -8.31 3.68 -5.68
N PHE A 141 -7.44 2.83 -6.22
CA PHE A 141 -7.54 1.38 -6.05
C PHE A 141 -7.47 0.95 -4.58
N ILE A 142 -6.49 1.44 -3.81
CA ILE A 142 -6.33 1.00 -2.42
C ILE A 142 -7.51 1.43 -1.55
N ILE A 143 -8.07 2.62 -1.82
CA ILE A 143 -9.27 3.13 -1.15
C ILE A 143 -10.47 2.23 -1.46
N ASP A 144 -10.75 1.99 -2.74
CA ASP A 144 -11.90 1.18 -3.17
C ASP A 144 -11.77 -0.29 -2.74
N PHE A 145 -10.56 -0.83 -2.73
CA PHE A 145 -10.27 -2.16 -2.21
C PHE A 145 -10.67 -2.32 -0.76
N PHE A 146 -10.18 -1.44 0.12
CA PHE A 146 -10.50 -1.54 1.54
C PHE A 146 -11.94 -1.11 1.86
N GLU A 147 -12.54 -0.22 1.08
CA GLU A 147 -13.95 0.12 1.20
C GLU A 147 -14.86 -1.08 0.88
N ASN A 148 -14.57 -1.79 -0.20
CA ASN A 148 -15.30 -3.01 -0.54
C ASN A 148 -15.06 -4.10 0.49
N LEU A 149 -13.83 -4.25 0.99
CA LEU A 149 -13.53 -5.21 2.03
C LEU A 149 -14.29 -4.89 3.32
N TYR A 150 -14.31 -3.61 3.74
CA TYR A 150 -15.04 -3.15 4.92
C TYR A 150 -16.54 -3.39 4.81
N LYS A 151 -17.16 -3.07 3.67
CA LYS A 151 -18.60 -3.27 3.45
C LYS A 151 -19.02 -4.73 3.41
N ARG A 152 -18.15 -5.61 2.92
CA ARG A 152 -18.48 -7.02 2.65
C ARG A 152 -17.95 -7.99 3.72
N SER A 153 -17.20 -7.50 4.70
CA SER A 153 -16.62 -8.33 5.77
C SER A 153 -17.00 -7.79 7.15
N GLN A 154 -16.67 -8.54 8.21
CA GLN A 154 -16.83 -8.09 9.60
C GLN A 154 -15.63 -7.26 10.08
N MET A 155 -14.92 -6.62 9.16
CA MET A 155 -13.80 -5.75 9.46
C MET A 155 -14.29 -4.54 10.27
N GLY A 156 -13.60 -4.22 11.36
CA GLY A 156 -13.89 -3.04 12.16
C GLY A 156 -13.51 -1.74 11.45
N PRO A 157 -13.78 -0.57 12.07
CA PRO A 157 -13.29 0.71 11.58
C PRO A 157 -11.79 0.67 11.29
N TYR A 158 -11.39 1.36 10.22
CA TYR A 158 -10.02 1.31 9.70
C TYR A 158 -9.52 2.68 9.23
N ALA A 159 -8.23 2.77 8.97
CA ALA A 159 -7.64 3.90 8.26
C ALA A 159 -6.61 3.43 7.23
N ILE A 160 -6.47 4.19 6.15
CA ILE A 160 -5.46 4.01 5.10
C ILE A 160 -4.56 5.23 5.13
N LEU A 161 -3.27 4.99 5.30
CA LEU A 161 -2.23 6.00 5.26
C LEU A 161 -1.33 5.76 4.04
N LYS A 162 -0.76 6.83 3.50
CA LYS A 162 0.26 6.80 2.46
C LYS A 162 1.55 7.41 2.99
N GLU A 163 2.61 6.63 2.96
CA GLU A 163 3.95 7.05 3.34
C GLU A 163 4.60 7.78 2.16
N ASN A 164 4.77 9.08 2.32
CA ASN A 164 5.52 9.94 1.42
C ASN A 164 6.18 11.05 2.25
N LYS A 165 6.82 12.04 1.61
CA LYS A 165 7.47 13.15 2.32
C LYS A 165 6.55 13.91 3.27
N GLU A 166 5.24 13.93 3.01
CA GLU A 166 4.24 14.69 3.76
C GLU A 166 3.39 13.82 4.69
N ASN A 167 3.48 12.48 4.59
CA ASN A 167 2.67 11.51 5.33
C ASN A 167 1.17 11.80 5.26
N ILE A 168 0.49 11.21 4.28
CA ILE A 168 -0.91 11.52 3.97
C ILE A 168 -1.86 10.50 4.60
N ILE A 169 -2.95 11.00 5.20
CA ILE A 169 -4.10 10.16 5.59
C ILE A 169 -5.06 10.12 4.40
N LEU A 170 -5.10 9.00 3.67
CA LEU A 170 -5.99 8.87 2.51
C LEU A 170 -7.44 8.69 2.93
N LYS A 171 -7.68 7.91 3.99
CA LYS A 171 -9.00 7.68 4.56
C LYS A 171 -8.91 7.26 6.01
N SER A 172 -9.83 7.68 6.86
CA SER A 172 -9.85 7.25 8.26
C SER A 172 -11.25 7.22 8.86
N TYR A 173 -11.55 6.13 9.55
CA TYR A 173 -12.64 5.99 10.53
C TYR A 173 -12.10 5.96 11.97
N LEU A 174 -10.80 6.26 12.14
CA LEU A 174 -10.07 6.17 13.40
C LEU A 174 -9.63 7.55 13.89
N PRO A 175 -9.37 7.73 15.21
CA PRO A 175 -8.85 8.98 15.75
C PRO A 175 -7.52 9.37 15.10
N GLU A 176 -7.34 10.65 14.78
CA GLU A 176 -6.17 11.16 14.06
C GLU A 176 -4.85 10.85 14.78
N LYS A 177 -4.82 10.94 16.11
CA LYS A 177 -3.67 10.56 16.96
C LYS A 177 -3.17 9.13 16.73
N VAL A 178 -4.07 8.19 16.40
CA VAL A 178 -3.71 6.80 16.09
C VAL A 178 -3.02 6.74 14.74
N CYS A 179 -3.53 7.48 13.75
CA CYS A 179 -2.96 7.60 12.41
C CYS A 179 -1.56 8.22 12.45
N GLN A 180 -1.40 9.33 13.17
CA GLN A 180 -0.10 10.00 13.34
C GLN A 180 0.96 9.07 13.94
N ARG A 181 0.59 8.32 15.01
CA ARG A 181 1.52 7.40 15.66
C ARG A 181 1.92 6.22 14.77
N ALA A 182 1.06 5.83 13.83
CA ALA A 182 1.31 4.74 12.92
C ALA A 182 2.36 5.05 11.84
N PHE A 183 2.56 6.31 11.43
CA PHE A 183 3.58 6.65 10.43
C PHE A 183 4.98 6.17 10.85
N SER A 184 5.31 6.26 12.14
CA SER A 184 6.58 5.77 12.71
C SER A 184 6.76 4.24 12.70
N LYS A 185 5.82 3.47 12.14
CA LYS A 185 5.81 2.00 12.17
C LYS A 185 6.03 1.46 10.75
N SER A 186 7.17 0.81 10.54
CA SER A 186 7.57 0.22 9.25
C SER A 186 7.16 -1.25 9.07
N GLU A 187 6.78 -1.93 10.14
CA GLU A 187 6.52 -3.38 10.14
C GLU A 187 5.12 -3.68 10.68
N LEU A 188 4.58 -4.85 10.31
CA LEU A 188 3.37 -5.40 10.89
C LEU A 188 3.54 -5.54 12.41
N LYS A 189 2.76 -4.78 13.18
CA LYS A 189 2.77 -4.89 14.65
C LYS A 189 1.51 -4.37 15.32
N GLU A 190 1.36 -4.77 16.58
CA GLU A 190 0.45 -4.12 17.51
C GLU A 190 1.13 -2.95 18.22
N PHE A 191 0.37 -1.88 18.46
CA PHE A 191 0.79 -0.74 19.28
C PHE A 191 -0.40 -0.19 20.09
N SER A 192 -0.10 0.54 21.16
CA SER A 192 -1.14 1.10 22.03
C SER A 192 -1.25 2.61 21.92
N VAL A 193 -2.49 3.11 21.94
CA VAL A 193 -2.85 4.53 22.05
C VAL A 193 -4.05 4.62 22.99
N ASP A 194 -3.93 5.41 24.06
CA ASP A 194 -4.98 5.60 25.08
C ASP A 194 -5.55 4.30 25.65
N ASN A 195 -4.67 3.38 26.03
CA ASN A 195 -5.00 2.04 26.53
C ASN A 195 -5.77 1.12 25.56
N GLU A 196 -6.00 1.56 24.32
CA GLU A 196 -6.49 0.70 23.25
C GLU A 196 -5.34 0.17 22.40
N LYS A 197 -5.48 -1.07 21.91
CA LYS A 197 -4.52 -1.69 21.00
C LYS A 197 -4.96 -1.56 19.55
N TRP A 198 -4.00 -1.32 18.68
CA TRP A 198 -4.16 -1.10 17.24
C TRP A 198 -3.14 -1.94 16.49
N ILE A 199 -3.49 -2.36 15.28
CA ILE A 199 -2.62 -3.10 14.37
C ILE A 199 -2.30 -2.16 13.21
N VAL A 200 -1.01 -2.07 12.86
CA VAL A 200 -0.55 -1.44 11.62
C VAL A 200 -0.05 -2.51 10.66
N ILE A 201 -0.51 -2.43 9.42
CA ILE A 201 -0.23 -3.39 8.36
C ILE A 201 0.38 -2.62 7.18
N PRO A 202 1.71 -2.71 6.97
CA PRO A 202 2.36 -2.13 5.80
C PRO A 202 1.99 -2.87 4.51
N ILE A 203 1.77 -2.13 3.42
CA ILE A 203 1.40 -2.65 2.09
C ILE A 203 2.02 -1.70 1.05
N ALA A 204 3.15 -2.07 0.44
CA ALA A 204 3.95 -1.15 -0.38
C ALA A 204 4.20 0.20 0.32
N GLU A 205 3.79 1.32 -0.29
CA GLU A 205 3.84 2.68 0.28
C GLU A 205 2.66 3.03 1.20
N TYR A 206 1.73 2.10 1.42
CA TYR A 206 0.54 2.30 2.24
C TYR A 206 0.64 1.62 3.60
N LYS A 207 -0.18 2.08 4.54
CA LYS A 207 -0.40 1.42 5.84
C LYS A 207 -1.89 1.32 6.12
N LEU A 208 -2.37 0.10 6.37
CA LEU A 208 -3.72 -0.14 6.88
C LEU A 208 -3.69 -0.20 8.41
N LEU A 209 -4.64 0.49 9.04
CA LEU A 209 -4.82 0.49 10.49
C LEU A 209 -6.12 -0.17 10.89
N LEU A 210 -6.06 -1.01 11.91
CA LEU A 210 -7.21 -1.70 12.47
C LEU A 210 -7.18 -1.69 14.00
N LYS A 211 -8.35 -1.69 14.63
CA LYS A 211 -8.44 -1.95 16.07
C LYS A 211 -8.06 -3.40 16.37
N SER A 212 -7.19 -3.61 17.36
CA SER A 212 -6.85 -4.96 17.80
C SER A 212 -7.87 -5.46 18.81
N THR A 213 -8.48 -6.60 18.51
CA THR A 213 -9.31 -7.37 19.45
C THR A 213 -8.63 -8.70 19.76
N PRO A 214 -9.09 -9.48 20.76
CA PRO A 214 -8.49 -10.77 21.07
C PRO A 214 -8.37 -11.65 19.83
N ASN A 215 -7.19 -12.23 19.63
CA ASN A 215 -6.80 -13.06 18.49
C ASN A 215 -6.74 -12.37 17.11
N TYR A 216 -7.17 -11.12 16.94
CA TYR A 216 -7.16 -10.46 15.63
C TYR A 216 -5.76 -10.38 15.03
N TYR A 217 -4.77 -9.97 15.84
CA TYR A 217 -3.38 -9.91 15.38
C TYR A 217 -2.84 -11.26 14.91
N LYS A 218 -3.25 -12.38 15.54
CA LYS A 218 -2.86 -13.73 15.09
C LYS A 218 -3.44 -14.04 13.71
N ILE A 219 -4.72 -13.71 13.49
CA ILE A 219 -5.40 -13.88 12.20
C ILE A 219 -4.69 -13.04 11.13
N ILE A 220 -4.46 -11.75 11.41
CA ILE A 220 -3.76 -10.84 10.49
C ILE A 220 -2.35 -11.36 10.18
N LYS A 221 -1.61 -11.82 11.18
CA LYS A 221 -0.25 -12.36 10.98
C LYS A 221 -0.24 -13.58 10.04
N ASN A 222 -1.28 -14.42 10.09
CA ASN A 222 -1.41 -15.57 9.19
C ASN A 222 -1.79 -15.13 7.76
N LEU A 223 -2.64 -14.10 7.64
CA LEU A 223 -3.09 -13.55 6.36
C LEU A 223 -2.00 -12.76 5.64
N TYR A 224 -1.20 -12.01 6.40
CA TYR A 224 -0.34 -10.94 5.93
C TYR A 224 0.56 -11.33 4.75
N PRO A 225 1.36 -12.41 4.80
CA PRO A 225 2.30 -12.70 3.72
C PRO A 225 1.61 -12.94 2.38
N THR A 226 0.46 -13.62 2.39
CA THR A 226 -0.26 -13.96 1.16
C THR A 226 -1.16 -12.81 0.69
N ALA A 227 -1.85 -12.14 1.61
CA ALA A 227 -2.76 -11.05 1.28
C ALA A 227 -2.00 -9.84 0.74
N VAL A 228 -0.93 -9.41 1.42
CA VAL A 228 -0.17 -8.21 1.04
C VAL A 228 0.50 -8.41 -0.31
N SER A 229 1.18 -9.54 -0.53
CA SER A 229 1.80 -9.83 -1.83
C SER A 229 0.79 -9.78 -2.99
N LYS A 230 -0.45 -10.25 -2.80
CA LYS A 230 -1.49 -10.15 -3.84
C LYS A 230 -1.91 -8.72 -4.11
N ILE A 231 -2.09 -7.90 -3.06
CA ILE A 231 -2.47 -6.49 -3.21
C ILE A 231 -1.33 -5.72 -3.91
N GLU A 232 -0.08 -5.94 -3.50
CA GLU A 232 1.11 -5.33 -4.10
C GLU A 232 1.25 -5.69 -5.60
N ASN A 233 1.02 -6.95 -5.97
CA ASN A 233 1.04 -7.36 -7.38
C ASN A 233 0.02 -6.60 -8.24
N VAL A 234 -1.16 -6.30 -7.68
CA VAL A 234 -2.18 -5.51 -8.39
C VAL A 234 -1.76 -4.05 -8.50
N LEU A 235 -1.25 -3.46 -7.41
CA LEU A 235 -0.70 -2.09 -7.42
C LEU A 235 0.40 -1.93 -8.48
N ASP A 236 1.33 -2.87 -8.55
CA ASP A 236 2.40 -2.89 -9.55
C ASP A 236 1.85 -3.06 -10.98
N SER A 237 0.78 -3.85 -11.14
CA SER A 237 0.13 -4.01 -12.44
C SER A 237 -0.54 -2.72 -12.91
N ILE A 238 -1.17 -1.97 -12.00
CA ILE A 238 -1.74 -0.65 -12.30
C ILE A 238 -0.63 0.30 -12.73
N GLU A 239 0.47 0.37 -11.97
CA GLU A 239 1.59 1.24 -12.30
C GLU A 239 2.24 0.90 -13.66
N ARG A 240 2.45 -0.40 -13.94
CA ARG A 240 2.97 -0.85 -15.25
C ARG A 240 2.05 -0.43 -16.40
N LYS A 241 0.73 -0.57 -16.23
CA LYS A 241 -0.26 -0.17 -17.25
C LYS A 241 -0.22 1.33 -17.51
N LEU A 242 -0.16 2.16 -16.46
CA LEU A 242 -0.04 3.61 -16.58
C LEU A 242 1.24 4.02 -17.28
N LYS A 243 2.38 3.43 -16.91
CA LYS A 243 3.66 3.63 -17.59
C LYS A 243 3.56 3.24 -19.07
N GLN A 244 2.97 2.09 -19.37
CA GLN A 244 2.78 1.62 -20.75
C GLN A 244 1.93 2.58 -21.58
N GLN A 245 0.82 3.09 -21.02
CA GLN A 245 -0.02 4.10 -21.69
C GLN A 245 0.76 5.38 -21.96
N LEU A 246 1.56 5.85 -21.00
CA LEU A 246 2.43 7.01 -21.19
C LEU A 246 3.45 6.78 -22.32
N TYR A 247 4.08 5.60 -22.37
CA TYR A 247 5.02 5.25 -23.45
C TYR A 247 4.34 5.21 -24.83
N TYR A 248 3.15 4.62 -24.94
CA TYR A 248 2.39 4.61 -26.19
C TYR A 248 2.05 6.02 -26.65
N LYS A 249 1.55 6.86 -25.72
CA LYS A 249 1.26 8.26 -26.00
C LYS A 249 2.50 9.02 -26.47
N ALA A 250 3.63 8.84 -25.79
CA ALA A 250 4.90 9.45 -26.19
C ALA A 250 5.34 9.00 -27.60
N LEU A 251 5.20 7.72 -27.92
CA LEU A 251 5.53 7.18 -29.24
C LEU A 251 4.61 7.75 -30.33
N GLU A 252 3.29 7.79 -30.09
CA GLU A 252 2.31 8.37 -31.00
C GLU A 252 2.64 9.83 -31.30
N LYS A 253 2.92 10.62 -30.25
CA LYS A 253 3.36 12.02 -30.37
C LYS A 253 4.67 12.15 -31.16
N MET A 254 5.65 11.28 -30.94
CA MET A 254 6.91 11.29 -31.71
C MET A 254 6.67 10.99 -33.20
N VAL A 255 5.80 10.02 -33.52
CA VAL A 255 5.47 9.68 -34.92
C VAL A 255 4.74 10.84 -35.59
N ASP A 256 3.72 11.39 -34.93
CA ASP A 256 2.98 12.57 -35.39
C ASP A 256 3.92 13.77 -35.60
N PHE A 257 4.87 13.94 -34.69
CA PHE A 257 5.88 14.96 -34.77
C PHE A 257 6.73 14.80 -36.04
N VAL A 258 7.32 13.62 -36.25
CA VAL A 258 8.13 13.31 -37.45
C VAL A 258 7.33 13.40 -38.75
N VAL A 259 6.05 13.01 -38.78
CA VAL A 259 5.25 13.05 -40.01
C VAL A 259 4.80 14.48 -40.35
N SER A 260 4.41 15.27 -39.34
CA SER A 260 3.81 16.60 -39.55
C SER A 260 4.79 17.66 -40.08
N TRP A 261 6.10 17.43 -39.97
CA TRP A 261 7.14 18.39 -40.35
C TRP A 261 7.15 18.79 -41.83
N ARG A 262 6.61 17.95 -42.73
CA ARG A 262 6.57 18.22 -44.19
C ARG A 262 5.51 19.26 -44.57
N SER A 263 4.62 19.61 -43.65
CA SER A 263 3.41 20.41 -43.93
C SER A 263 3.34 21.73 -43.18
N LYS A 264 4.34 22.07 -42.35
CA LYS A 264 4.28 23.22 -41.42
C LYS A 264 5.49 24.15 -41.53
N ASP A 265 5.26 25.43 -41.29
CA ASP A 265 6.34 26.39 -41.06
C ASP A 265 7.08 26.08 -39.73
N LEU A 266 8.30 26.60 -39.59
CA LEU A 266 9.18 26.31 -38.45
C LEU A 266 8.54 26.68 -37.10
N LYS A 267 7.87 27.83 -37.03
CA LYS A 267 7.27 28.35 -35.80
C LYS A 267 6.13 27.46 -35.35
N SER A 268 5.19 27.17 -36.26
CA SER A 268 4.06 26.27 -35.99
C SER A 268 4.50 24.84 -35.67
N TYR A 269 5.59 24.37 -36.27
CA TYR A 269 6.15 23.05 -35.98
C TYR A 269 6.74 22.98 -34.56
N CYS A 270 7.59 23.94 -34.18
CA CYS A 270 8.19 23.98 -32.84
C CYS A 270 7.17 24.23 -31.74
N LYS A 271 6.11 25.01 -32.02
CA LYS A 271 4.98 25.19 -31.10
C LYS A 271 4.26 23.88 -30.83
N LYS A 272 3.88 23.15 -31.88
CA LYS A 272 3.28 21.81 -31.71
C LYS A 272 4.24 20.86 -30.96
N ALA A 273 5.54 20.89 -31.26
CA ALA A 273 6.54 20.09 -30.55
C ALA A 273 6.50 20.36 -29.05
N LEU A 274 6.52 21.65 -28.68
CA LEU A 274 6.50 22.08 -27.29
C LEU A 274 5.21 21.66 -26.59
N GLU A 275 4.05 21.82 -27.24
CA GLU A 275 2.75 21.35 -26.74
C GLU A 275 2.76 19.83 -26.48
N ASP A 276 3.20 19.05 -27.46
CA ASP A 276 3.25 17.59 -27.36
C ASP A 276 4.22 17.11 -26.26
N ILE A 277 5.38 17.77 -26.13
CA ILE A 277 6.38 17.46 -25.09
C ILE A 277 5.85 17.79 -23.70
N MET A 278 5.20 18.95 -23.52
CA MET A 278 4.60 19.33 -22.25
C MET A 278 3.45 18.41 -21.84
N GLU A 279 2.76 17.78 -22.79
CA GLU A 279 1.70 16.81 -22.50
C GLU A 279 2.21 15.45 -21.99
N ILE A 280 3.48 15.11 -22.26
CA ILE A 280 4.08 13.81 -21.92
C ILE A 280 5.12 13.88 -20.80
N ILE A 281 5.67 15.07 -20.52
CA ILE A 281 6.60 15.31 -19.40
C ILE A 281 5.81 15.92 -18.24
N PRO A 282 5.42 15.12 -17.23
CA PRO A 282 4.49 15.56 -16.19
C PRO A 282 5.06 16.65 -15.26
N GLU A 283 6.39 16.77 -15.18
CA GLU A 283 7.05 17.79 -14.36
C GLU A 283 7.12 19.18 -15.03
N ALA A 284 6.87 19.26 -16.35
CA ALA A 284 6.95 20.52 -17.08
C ALA A 284 5.68 21.37 -16.88
N GLU A 285 5.82 22.54 -16.27
CA GLU A 285 4.71 23.48 -16.04
C GLU A 285 4.63 24.56 -17.12
N LYS A 286 5.79 24.98 -17.62
CA LYS A 286 5.94 25.96 -18.70
C LYS A 286 7.05 25.54 -19.65
N GLY A 287 7.16 26.19 -20.79
CA GLY A 287 8.28 25.93 -21.68
C GLY A 287 8.44 26.92 -22.81
N SER A 288 9.60 26.87 -23.46
CA SER A 288 9.92 27.74 -24.58
C SER A 288 10.92 27.09 -25.54
N VAL A 289 10.86 27.46 -26.82
CA VAL A 289 11.82 27.06 -27.85
C VAL A 289 12.48 28.30 -28.41
N TRP A 290 13.81 28.29 -28.43
CA TRP A 290 14.66 29.38 -28.87
C TRP A 290 15.57 28.92 -30.01
N ILE A 291 15.68 29.74 -31.05
CA ILE A 291 16.59 29.51 -32.18
C ILE A 291 17.63 30.62 -32.22
N LEU A 292 18.88 30.26 -32.50
CA LEU A 292 19.98 31.19 -32.65
C LEU A 292 20.17 31.54 -34.14
N ASN A 293 19.63 32.70 -34.55
CA ASN A 293 19.75 33.22 -35.90
C ASN A 293 20.61 34.50 -35.90
N GLU A 294 21.56 34.63 -36.84
CA GLU A 294 22.45 35.80 -36.97
C GLU A 294 23.02 36.35 -35.63
N ASN A 295 23.42 35.45 -34.73
CA ASN A 295 23.94 35.77 -33.39
C ASN A 295 22.91 36.43 -32.44
N LYS A 296 21.61 36.13 -32.61
CA LYS A 296 20.52 36.48 -31.70
C LYS A 296 19.64 35.26 -31.42
N TYR A 297 19.32 35.05 -30.16
CA TYR A 297 18.29 34.10 -29.76
C TYR A 297 16.92 34.71 -29.99
N GLU A 298 16.07 34.00 -30.72
CA GLU A 298 14.68 34.36 -31.00
C GLU A 298 13.76 33.27 -30.45
N CYS A 299 12.73 33.66 -29.70
CA CYS A 299 11.74 32.71 -29.22
C CYS A 299 10.74 32.40 -30.33
N ILE A 300 10.67 31.13 -30.73
CA ILE A 300 9.79 30.68 -31.80
C ILE A 300 8.57 29.90 -31.29
N ALA A 301 8.57 29.49 -30.02
CA ALA A 301 7.41 28.91 -29.38
C ALA A 301 7.47 29.13 -27.86
N GLU A 302 6.32 29.35 -27.25
CA GLU A 302 6.17 29.49 -25.80
C GLU A 302 4.87 28.85 -25.31
N ILE A 303 4.92 28.36 -24.07
CA ILE A 303 3.75 27.96 -23.29
C ILE A 303 3.94 28.49 -21.87
N GLY A 304 3.07 29.39 -21.43
CA GLY A 304 3.09 29.97 -20.09
C GLY A 304 4.00 31.20 -19.91
N TYR A 305 4.53 31.74 -21.02
CA TYR A 305 5.39 32.93 -21.09
C TYR A 305 4.84 33.96 -22.09
N PRO A 306 3.70 34.61 -21.77
CA PRO A 306 3.01 35.49 -22.71
C PRO A 306 3.91 36.65 -23.15
N GLY A 307 4.07 36.79 -24.47
CA GLY A 307 4.93 37.82 -25.07
C GLY A 307 6.38 37.39 -25.30
N ALA A 308 6.78 36.19 -24.86
CA ALA A 308 8.14 35.70 -25.09
C ALA A 308 8.51 35.59 -26.58
N GLU A 309 7.56 35.28 -27.46
CA GLU A 309 7.78 35.22 -28.93
C GLU A 309 8.22 36.56 -29.55
N SER A 310 8.04 37.69 -28.84
CA SER A 310 8.53 39.01 -29.30
C SER A 310 9.96 39.32 -28.84
N LEU A 311 10.58 38.42 -28.07
CA LEU A 311 11.91 38.62 -27.51
C LEU A 311 13.00 38.17 -28.49
N SER A 312 14.01 39.03 -28.64
CA SER A 312 15.25 38.72 -29.34
C SER A 312 16.43 39.34 -28.60
N PHE A 313 17.48 38.56 -28.32
CA PHE A 313 18.66 39.04 -27.60
C PHE A 313 19.94 38.31 -28.02
N SER A 314 21.09 38.95 -27.85
CA SER A 314 22.39 38.33 -28.14
C SER A 314 22.74 37.24 -27.12
N PRO A 315 23.57 36.24 -27.50
CA PRO A 315 24.03 35.19 -26.58
C PRO A 315 24.63 35.69 -25.27
N SER A 316 25.28 36.87 -25.29
CA SER A 316 25.83 37.52 -24.10
C SER A 316 24.80 37.91 -23.05
N LYS A 317 23.53 38.08 -23.43
CA LYS A 317 22.43 38.48 -22.54
C LYS A 317 21.64 37.30 -22.00
N THR A 318 21.87 36.09 -22.52
CA THR A 318 21.18 34.87 -22.06
C THR A 318 21.46 34.65 -20.57
N ALA A 319 20.45 34.23 -19.81
CA ALA A 319 20.68 33.87 -18.40
C ALA A 319 21.51 32.58 -18.26
N TYR A 320 21.36 31.65 -19.22
CA TYR A 320 21.90 30.29 -19.10
C TYR A 320 23.08 30.01 -20.03
N GLY A 321 23.44 30.91 -20.96
CA GLY A 321 24.33 30.58 -22.08
C GLY A 321 25.71 30.07 -21.67
N THR A 322 26.32 30.66 -20.63
CA THR A 322 27.61 30.20 -20.11
C THR A 322 27.53 28.79 -19.52
N GLU A 323 26.44 28.47 -18.83
CA GLU A 323 26.25 27.15 -18.23
C GLU A 323 25.91 26.09 -19.28
N ILE A 324 25.07 26.46 -20.26
CA ILE A 324 24.76 25.64 -21.44
C ILE A 324 26.06 25.25 -22.17
N VAL A 325 26.97 26.19 -22.42
CA VAL A 325 28.25 25.91 -23.10
C VAL A 325 29.12 24.94 -22.30
N LYS A 326 29.23 25.12 -20.97
CA LYS A 326 30.00 24.20 -20.11
C LYS A 326 29.42 22.79 -20.13
N LYS A 327 28.09 22.67 -20.07
CA LYS A 327 27.38 21.40 -20.09
C LYS A 327 27.58 20.66 -21.42
N ILE A 328 27.50 21.38 -22.54
CA ILE A 328 27.79 20.83 -23.87
C ILE A 328 29.25 20.39 -24.00
N GLN A 329 30.21 21.13 -23.44
CA GLN A 329 31.63 20.73 -23.43
C GLN A 329 31.87 19.41 -22.67
N LYS A 330 31.01 19.09 -21.69
CA LYS A 330 31.00 17.80 -20.99
C LYS A 330 30.27 16.69 -21.77
N GLY A 331 29.74 16.98 -22.95
CA GLY A 331 28.97 16.04 -23.77
C GLY A 331 27.49 15.96 -23.40
N GLU A 332 26.99 16.82 -22.51
CA GLU A 332 25.57 16.82 -22.11
C GLU A 332 24.73 17.55 -23.16
N LYS A 333 23.65 16.90 -23.62
CA LYS A 333 22.68 17.47 -24.59
C LYS A 333 21.39 17.94 -23.92
N VAL A 334 20.96 17.22 -22.90
CA VAL A 334 19.80 17.52 -22.07
C VAL A 334 20.25 17.56 -20.61
N PHE A 335 19.97 18.64 -19.89
CA PHE A 335 20.44 18.84 -18.52
C PHE A 335 19.59 19.86 -17.75
N GLU A 336 19.55 19.69 -16.43
CA GLU A 336 18.94 20.67 -15.53
C GLU A 336 19.93 21.79 -15.18
N ILE A 337 19.40 22.96 -14.86
CA ILE A 337 20.17 24.08 -14.30
C ILE A 337 19.76 24.31 -12.85
N GLU A 338 20.45 23.67 -11.92
CA GLU A 338 20.11 23.71 -10.48
C GLU A 338 20.31 25.11 -9.86
N ASN A 339 21.25 25.89 -10.36
CA ASN A 339 21.53 27.25 -9.91
C ASN A 339 20.82 28.33 -10.75
N ALA A 340 19.69 27.99 -11.39
CA ALA A 340 18.99 28.87 -12.32
C ALA A 340 18.63 30.23 -11.72
N LYS A 341 18.19 30.27 -10.46
CA LYS A 341 17.87 31.52 -9.75
C LYS A 341 19.06 32.49 -9.72
N GLU A 342 20.25 32.02 -9.39
CA GLU A 342 21.45 32.85 -9.30
C GLU A 342 21.86 33.39 -10.68
N LEU A 343 21.71 32.55 -11.71
CA LEU A 343 22.00 32.92 -13.09
C LEU A 343 21.00 33.96 -13.61
N VAL A 344 19.71 33.79 -13.33
CA VAL A 344 18.66 34.78 -13.66
C VAL A 344 18.92 36.12 -12.98
N GLN A 345 19.35 36.12 -11.70
CA GLN A 345 19.66 37.36 -10.97
C GLN A 345 20.84 38.14 -11.54
N LYS A 346 21.79 37.46 -12.20
CA LYS A 346 22.98 38.06 -12.81
C LYS A 346 22.76 38.45 -14.28
N SER A 347 21.62 38.10 -14.87
CA SER A 347 21.30 38.37 -16.27
C SER A 347 20.83 39.81 -16.48
N GLU A 348 21.17 40.39 -17.63
CA GLU A 348 20.58 41.65 -18.10
C GLU A 348 19.05 41.56 -18.30
N LEU A 349 18.50 40.34 -18.41
CA LEU A 349 17.07 40.08 -18.58
C LEU A 349 16.33 39.81 -17.26
N LYS A 350 16.99 40.04 -16.11
CA LYS A 350 16.50 39.70 -14.77
C LYS A 350 15.05 40.11 -14.53
N ASP A 351 14.68 41.36 -14.80
CA ASP A 351 13.36 41.89 -14.44
C ASP A 351 12.25 41.17 -15.24
N MET A 352 12.49 40.91 -16.52
CA MET A 352 11.59 40.16 -17.38
C MET A 352 11.50 38.69 -16.95
N LEU A 353 12.62 38.00 -16.75
CA LEU A 353 12.61 36.58 -16.33
C LEU A 353 11.99 36.42 -14.94
N SER A 354 12.19 37.40 -14.05
CA SER A 354 11.54 37.44 -12.72
C SER A 354 10.04 37.62 -12.83
N SER A 355 9.54 38.40 -13.79
CA SER A 355 8.10 38.56 -14.03
C SER A 355 7.41 37.23 -14.40
N TYR A 356 8.16 36.28 -14.95
CA TYR A 356 7.69 34.94 -15.26
C TYR A 356 7.82 33.93 -14.11
N GLY A 357 8.38 34.34 -12.97
CA GLY A 357 8.59 33.51 -11.78
C GLY A 357 9.93 32.77 -11.73
N MET A 358 10.85 33.01 -12.68
CA MET A 358 12.13 32.30 -12.77
C MET A 358 13.15 32.69 -11.68
N ASN A 359 12.79 33.63 -10.80
CA ASN A 359 13.57 33.99 -9.61
C ASN A 359 13.22 33.14 -8.37
N SER A 360 12.28 32.21 -8.50
CA SER A 360 11.89 31.29 -7.41
C SER A 360 13.06 30.38 -7.00
N PRO A 361 13.27 30.09 -5.71
CA PRO A 361 14.23 29.07 -5.27
C PRO A 361 13.82 27.64 -5.66
N THR A 362 12.55 27.43 -6.03
CA THR A 362 12.03 26.12 -6.47
C THR A 362 12.02 25.97 -7.99
N PHE A 363 12.54 26.96 -8.72
CA PHE A 363 12.59 26.94 -10.18
C PHE A 363 13.79 26.12 -10.68
N ILE A 364 13.51 25.08 -11.45
CA ILE A 364 14.49 24.20 -12.08
C ILE A 364 14.10 24.04 -13.55
N PRO A 365 14.86 24.62 -14.50
CA PRO A 365 14.65 24.39 -15.92
C PRO A 365 15.43 23.16 -16.40
N LEU A 366 14.80 22.39 -17.27
CA LEU A 366 15.39 21.31 -18.06
C LEU A 366 15.63 21.81 -19.48
N ILE A 367 16.91 21.93 -19.86
CA ILE A 367 17.32 22.45 -21.15
C ILE A 367 17.70 21.32 -22.08
N GLY A 368 17.17 21.34 -23.30
CA GLY A 368 17.61 20.49 -24.42
C GLY A 368 18.21 21.34 -25.53
N VAL A 369 19.44 21.04 -25.94
CA VAL A 369 20.17 21.90 -26.91
C VAL A 369 20.14 21.31 -28.32
N PHE A 370 19.85 22.17 -29.30
CA PHE A 370 19.94 21.84 -30.73
C PHE A 370 21.34 22.15 -31.26
N LYS A 371 22.00 21.14 -31.82
CA LYS A 371 23.41 21.24 -32.25
C LYS A 371 23.64 20.59 -33.62
N ILE A 372 24.16 21.34 -34.58
CA ILE A 372 24.61 20.82 -35.88
C ILE A 372 26.14 20.84 -35.89
N GLY A 373 26.76 19.66 -35.94
CA GLY A 373 28.21 19.53 -35.80
C GLY A 373 28.68 20.09 -34.46
N ASN A 374 29.46 21.18 -34.50
CA ASN A 374 29.93 21.91 -33.31
C ASN A 374 29.16 23.21 -33.02
N LYS A 375 28.19 23.59 -33.86
CA LYS A 375 27.44 24.84 -33.73
C LYS A 375 26.14 24.62 -32.96
N ILE A 376 25.93 25.44 -31.93
CA ILE A 376 24.63 25.54 -31.25
C ILE A 376 23.72 26.38 -32.15
N ILE A 377 22.52 25.88 -32.41
CA ILE A 377 21.52 26.56 -33.25
C ILE A 377 20.25 26.91 -32.49
N GLY A 378 20.16 26.53 -31.21
CA GLY A 378 19.02 26.84 -30.37
C GLY A 378 18.89 25.89 -29.18
N ASN A 379 17.81 26.03 -28.43
CA ASN A 379 17.46 25.16 -27.34
C ASN A 379 15.94 25.15 -27.08
N ILE A 380 15.48 24.10 -26.42
CA ILE A 380 14.17 24.02 -25.78
C ILE A 380 14.38 24.05 -24.26
N SER A 381 13.50 24.77 -23.55
CA SER A 381 13.43 24.83 -22.09
C SER A 381 12.09 24.27 -21.64
N LEU A 382 12.11 23.32 -20.71
CA LEU A 382 10.94 22.88 -19.96
C LEU A 382 11.14 23.27 -18.51
N ASP A 383 10.15 23.93 -17.93
CA ASP A 383 10.33 24.73 -16.73
C ASP A 383 9.43 24.21 -15.62
N ASN A 384 10.02 23.89 -14.47
CA ASN A 384 9.36 23.34 -13.29
C ASN A 384 9.54 24.30 -12.10
N PHE A 385 8.46 24.60 -11.37
CA PHE A 385 8.44 25.52 -10.23
C PHE A 385 8.13 24.82 -8.90
N SER A 386 7.94 23.50 -8.91
CA SER A 386 7.66 22.69 -7.71
C SER A 386 8.89 22.40 -6.83
N GLY A 387 10.10 22.68 -7.32
CA GLY A 387 11.36 22.37 -6.63
C GLY A 387 11.76 20.89 -6.68
N LYS A 388 11.07 20.09 -7.50
CA LYS A 388 11.43 18.69 -7.77
C LYS A 388 12.28 18.61 -9.03
N HIS A 389 13.23 17.69 -9.06
CA HIS A 389 13.97 17.37 -10.28
C HIS A 389 13.08 16.60 -11.27
N PHE A 390 13.37 16.75 -12.55
CA PHE A 390 12.84 15.93 -13.62
C PHE A 390 13.38 14.50 -13.51
N SER A 391 12.50 13.53 -13.70
CA SER A 391 12.83 12.10 -13.74
C SER A 391 13.80 11.78 -14.88
N ASP A 392 14.54 10.67 -14.73
CA ASP A 392 15.43 10.17 -15.78
C ASP A 392 14.64 9.80 -17.05
N GLU A 393 13.41 9.32 -16.90
CA GLU A 393 12.47 9.09 -18.00
C GLU A 393 12.14 10.38 -18.75
N SER A 394 11.79 11.47 -18.06
CA SER A 394 11.49 12.77 -18.67
C SER A 394 12.71 13.36 -19.38
N LYS A 395 13.91 13.25 -18.79
CA LYS A 395 15.17 13.67 -19.42
C LYS A 395 15.43 12.90 -20.71
N LYS A 396 15.21 11.59 -20.69
CA LYS A 396 15.37 10.71 -21.85
C LYS A 396 14.34 10.99 -22.95
N LEU A 397 13.07 11.21 -22.58
CA LEU A 397 12.02 11.61 -23.52
C LEU A 397 12.38 12.93 -24.21
N LEU A 398 12.76 13.96 -23.46
CA LEU A 398 13.19 15.22 -24.05
C LEU A 398 14.37 15.01 -25.00
N ASN A 399 15.35 14.20 -24.64
CA ASN A 399 16.50 13.93 -25.51
C ASN A 399 16.08 13.40 -26.89
N TYR A 400 15.13 12.46 -26.96
CA TYR A 400 14.60 11.97 -28.23
C TYR A 400 13.95 13.08 -29.07
N PHE A 401 13.15 13.94 -28.46
CA PHE A 401 12.56 15.09 -29.17
C PHE A 401 13.63 16.08 -29.64
N VAL A 402 14.66 16.33 -28.83
CA VAL A 402 15.78 17.21 -29.21
C VAL A 402 16.57 16.60 -30.36
N ASP A 403 16.77 15.28 -30.42
CA ASP A 403 17.37 14.59 -31.57
C ASP A 403 16.56 14.83 -32.84
N ILE A 404 15.24 14.61 -32.80
CA ILE A 404 14.35 14.81 -33.96
C ILE A 404 14.31 16.29 -34.39
N LEU A 405 14.16 17.22 -33.43
CA LEU A 405 14.18 18.67 -33.68
C LEU A 405 15.50 19.12 -34.29
N THR A 406 16.63 18.60 -33.80
CA THR A 406 17.96 18.93 -34.33
C THR A 406 18.11 18.45 -35.78
N ALA A 407 17.66 17.23 -36.09
CA ALA A 407 17.68 16.72 -37.45
C ALA A 407 16.84 17.58 -38.40
N PHE A 408 15.63 17.98 -37.98
CA PHE A 408 14.79 18.89 -38.75
C PHE A 408 15.43 20.25 -39.01
N LEU A 409 15.97 20.86 -37.95
CA LEU A 409 16.62 22.16 -38.06
C LEU A 409 17.85 22.08 -38.99
N SER A 410 18.53 20.93 -39.06
CA SER A 410 19.67 20.74 -39.98
C SER A 410 19.32 20.74 -41.46
N GLU A 411 18.06 20.50 -41.83
CA GLU A 411 17.61 20.66 -43.22
C GLU A 411 17.28 22.13 -43.57
N LYS A 412 17.11 22.98 -42.56
CA LYS A 412 16.70 24.39 -42.72
C LYS A 412 17.82 25.41 -42.51
N PHE A 413 18.93 25.03 -41.88
CA PHE A 413 20.01 25.93 -41.44
C PHE A 413 21.40 25.57 -41.98
#